data_AF-A0A918E9N4-F1
#
_entry.id   AF-A0A918E9N4-F1
#
_cell.length_a   1.000
_cell.length_b   1.000
_cell.length_c   1.000
_cell.angle_alpha   90.00
_cell.angle_beta   90.00
_cell.angle_gamma   90.00
#
_symmetry.space_group_name_H-M   'P 1'
#
loop_
_entity.id
_entity.type
_entity.pdbx_description
1 polymer ?
#
loop_
_entity_poly.entity_id
_entity_poly.type
_entity_poly.pdbx_seq_one_letter_code
_entity_poly.pdbx_strand_id
1 'polypeptide(L)'
;MYRRTYKQILGYALRRCSSPEDAADVVAETYVIAWRRITELPDGEADKLWLYGVARRVLANHRRSERRRLTRHTELTDEIAHLLPPPPTTVSRTAWAKPWTCSRTAIANCWR
;
A
#
# COMPACT_ATOMS: atom_id res chain seq x y z
N MET A 1 -2.22 -4.40 -26.53
CA MET A 1 -1.37 -3.54 -25.71
C MET A 1 -1.04 -4.16 -24.34
N TYR A 2 -1.99 -4.31 -23.39
CA TYR A 2 -1.74 -4.76 -22.01
C TYR A 2 -0.81 -5.98 -21.86
N ARG A 3 -1.14 -7.11 -22.51
CA ARG A 3 -0.35 -8.36 -22.39
C ARG A 3 1.12 -8.20 -22.80
N ARG A 4 1.44 -7.25 -23.69
CA ARG A 4 2.79 -7.00 -24.21
C ARG A 4 3.60 -6.07 -23.31
N THR A 5 2.93 -5.14 -22.62
CA THR A 5 3.58 -4.02 -21.90
C THR A 5 3.48 -4.13 -20.38
N TYR A 6 2.61 -5.00 -19.86
CA TYR A 6 2.35 -5.16 -18.42
C TYR A 6 3.61 -5.39 -17.60
N LYS A 7 4.43 -6.37 -17.98
CA LYS A 7 5.64 -6.73 -17.22
C LYS A 7 6.63 -5.57 -17.13
N GLN A 8 6.75 -4.79 -18.19
CA GLN A 8 7.67 -3.65 -18.26
C GLN A 8 7.18 -2.48 -17.40
N ILE A 9 5.89 -2.16 -17.47
CA ILE A 9 5.29 -1.10 -16.64
C ILE A 9 5.28 -1.50 -15.15
N LEU A 10 4.97 -2.76 -14.84
CA LEU A 10 5.06 -3.28 -13.48
C LEU A 10 6.49 -3.22 -12.94
N GLY A 11 7.48 -3.68 -13.71
CA GLY A 11 8.89 -3.58 -13.31
C GLY A 11 9.36 -2.12 -13.14
N TYR A 12 8.82 -1.20 -13.93
CA TYR A 12 9.09 0.23 -13.77
C TYR A 12 8.49 0.81 -12.47
N ALA A 13 7.27 0.40 -12.12
CA ALA A 13 6.58 0.82 -10.90
C ALA A 13 7.23 0.21 -9.64
N LEU A 14 7.55 -1.09 -9.66
CA LEU A 14 8.22 -1.78 -8.54
C LEU A 14 9.56 -1.14 -8.17
N ARG A 15 10.31 -0.61 -9.15
CA ARG A 15 11.58 0.11 -8.88
C ARG A 15 11.38 1.49 -8.25
N ARG A 16 10.15 2.00 -8.15
CA ARG A 16 9.83 3.40 -7.83
C ARG A 16 8.83 3.57 -6.69
N CYS A 17 8.14 2.51 -6.31
CA CYS A 17 7.23 2.44 -5.18
C CYS A 17 7.92 1.82 -3.97
N SER A 18 7.42 2.14 -2.78
CA SER A 18 7.93 1.60 -1.52
C SER A 18 7.36 0.20 -1.21
N SER A 19 6.18 -0.10 -1.73
CA SER A 19 5.53 -1.40 -1.57
C SER A 19 5.12 -2.01 -2.93
N PRO A 20 5.03 -3.35 -3.04
CA PRO A 20 4.45 -4.02 -4.21
C PRO A 20 2.99 -3.63 -4.47
N GLU A 21 2.23 -3.35 -3.42
CA GLU A 21 0.82 -2.94 -3.48
C GLU A 21 0.69 -1.58 -4.17
N ASP A 22 1.49 -0.60 -3.77
CA ASP A 22 1.53 0.72 -4.43
C ASP A 22 1.91 0.59 -5.91
N ALA A 23 2.81 -0.34 -6.23
CA ALA A 23 3.18 -0.60 -7.62
C ALA A 23 2.02 -1.19 -8.42
N ALA A 24 1.24 -2.10 -7.83
CA ALA A 24 0.03 -2.66 -8.44
C ALA A 24 -1.02 -1.57 -8.69
N ASP A 25 -1.25 -0.68 -7.73
CA ASP A 25 -2.19 0.44 -7.86
C ASP A 25 -1.78 1.41 -8.97
N VAL A 26 -0.50 1.78 -9.02
CA VAL A 26 0.06 2.64 -10.09
C VAL A 26 -0.13 1.99 -11.46
N VAL A 27 0.09 0.69 -11.57
CA VAL A 27 -0.10 -0.05 -12.81
C VAL A 27 -1.58 -0.06 -13.20
N ALA A 28 -2.48 -0.37 -12.26
CA ALA A 28 -3.91 -0.38 -12.50
C ALA A 28 -4.40 0.99 -13.01
N GLU A 29 -4.04 2.07 -12.31
CA GLU A 29 -4.43 3.43 -12.70
C GLU A 29 -3.85 3.83 -14.07
N THR A 30 -2.61 3.44 -14.37
CA THR A 30 -1.98 3.67 -15.68
C THR A 30 -2.80 3.04 -16.80
N TYR A 31 -3.24 1.79 -16.63
CA TYR A 31 -4.03 1.10 -17.65
C TYR A 31 -5.47 1.62 -17.74
N VAL A 32 -6.07 2.07 -16.64
CA VAL A 32 -7.38 2.76 -16.68
C VAL A 32 -7.28 4.03 -17.52
N ILE A 33 -6.23 4.84 -17.32
CA ILE A 33 -5.99 6.05 -18.13
C ILE A 33 -5.73 5.69 -19.60
N ALA A 34 -4.93 4.65 -19.84
CA ALA A 34 -4.64 4.18 -21.19
C ALA A 34 -5.91 3.75 -21.93
N TRP A 35 -6.82 3.03 -21.27
CA TRP A 35 -8.10 2.63 -21.86
C TRP A 35 -9.01 3.81 -22.17
N ARG A 36 -9.03 4.82 -21.30
CA ARG A 36 -9.80 6.06 -21.54
C ARG A 36 -9.28 6.88 -22.73
N ARG A 37 -7.98 6.78 -23.02
CA ARG A 37 -7.31 7.51 -24.12
C ARG A 37 -6.85 6.58 -25.23
N ILE A 38 -7.54 5.46 -25.43
CA ILE A 38 -7.10 4.43 -26.37
C ILE A 38 -7.00 4.95 -27.82
N THR A 39 -7.78 5.98 -28.17
CA THR A 39 -7.75 6.65 -29.48
C THR A 39 -6.51 7.51 -29.71
N GLU A 40 -5.80 7.89 -28.64
CA GLU A 40 -4.57 8.68 -28.70
C GLU A 40 -3.32 7.80 -28.55
N LEU A 41 -3.52 6.49 -28.39
CA LEU A 41 -2.43 5.55 -28.18
C LEU A 41 -1.70 5.29 -29.50
N PRO A 42 -0.40 5.61 -29.60
CA PRO A 42 0.35 5.37 -30.82
C PRO A 42 0.67 3.87 -30.99
N ASP A 43 0.74 3.42 -32.23
CA ASP A 43 0.97 2.01 -32.55
C ASP A 43 2.43 1.55 -32.34
N GLY A 44 2.60 0.23 -32.32
CA GLY A 44 3.92 -0.40 -32.32
C GLY A 44 4.69 -0.17 -31.02
N GLU A 45 5.93 0.31 -31.15
CA GLU A 45 6.87 0.54 -30.04
C GLU A 45 6.58 1.85 -29.29
N ALA A 46 5.92 2.81 -29.94
CA ALA A 46 5.58 4.10 -29.34
C ALA A 46 4.55 3.99 -28.21
N ASP A 47 3.66 2.98 -28.27
CA ASP A 47 2.73 2.58 -27.19
C ASP A 47 3.44 2.50 -25.83
N LYS A 48 4.59 1.81 -25.78
CA LYS A 48 5.38 1.64 -24.55
C LYS A 48 5.88 2.97 -24.00
N LEU A 49 6.42 3.83 -24.87
CA LEU A 49 6.94 5.15 -24.49
C LEU A 49 5.83 6.05 -23.95
N TRP A 50 4.67 6.03 -24.60
CA TRP A 50 3.48 6.75 -24.15
C TRP A 50 3.03 6.29 -22.76
N LEU A 51 2.99 4.97 -22.53
CA LEU A 51 2.64 4.40 -21.23
C LEU A 51 3.61 4.75 -20.11
N TYR A 52 4.91 4.82 -20.38
CA TYR A 52 5.87 5.30 -19.38
C TYR A 52 5.62 6.75 -19.01
N GLY A 53 5.20 7.58 -19.98
CA GLY A 53 4.78 8.96 -19.72
C GLY A 53 3.58 9.02 -18.77
N VAL A 54 2.55 8.18 -19.01
CA VAL A 54 1.39 8.08 -18.12
C VAL A 54 1.79 7.57 -16.74
N ALA A 55 2.52 6.46 -16.66
CA ALA A 55 2.98 5.87 -15.41
C ALA A 55 3.81 6.85 -14.57
N ARG A 56 4.66 7.67 -15.21
CA ARG A 56 5.42 8.73 -14.54
C ARG A 56 4.50 9.76 -13.88
N ARG A 57 3.44 10.17 -14.58
CA ARG A 57 2.46 11.14 -14.06
C ARG A 57 1.65 10.55 -12.91
N VAL A 58 1.23 9.29 -13.03
CA VAL A 58 0.55 8.54 -11.96
C VAL A 58 1.44 8.43 -10.73
N LEU A 59 2.70 8.02 -10.86
CA LEU A 59 3.66 7.98 -9.75
C LEU A 59 3.86 9.34 -9.08
N ALA A 60 3.97 10.42 -9.85
CA ALA A 60 4.08 11.76 -9.30
C ALA A 60 2.82 12.17 -8.53
N ASN A 61 1.64 11.72 -8.96
CA ASN A 61 0.39 11.94 -8.23
C ASN A 61 0.31 11.09 -6.95
N HIS A 62 0.64 9.81 -7.05
CA HIS A 62 0.66 8.87 -5.94
C HIS A 62 1.60 9.36 -4.83
N ARG A 63 2.85 9.73 -5.16
CA ARG A 63 3.82 10.28 -4.20
C ARG A 63 3.37 11.58 -3.53
N ARG A 64 2.70 12.47 -4.29
CA ARG A 64 2.14 13.71 -3.72
C ARG A 64 0.99 13.40 -2.77
N SER A 65 0.20 12.39 -3.06
CA SER A 65 -0.92 11.95 -2.22
C SER A 65 -0.41 11.30 -0.93
N GLU A 66 0.57 10.40 -1.02
CA GLU A 66 1.21 9.79 0.16
C GLU A 66 1.88 10.82 1.05
N ARG A 67 2.58 11.81 0.49
CA ARG A 67 3.15 12.90 1.30
C ARG A 67 2.09 13.66 2.09
N ARG A 68 0.97 14.04 1.44
CA ARG A 68 -0.13 14.72 2.13
C ARG A 68 -0.77 13.83 3.20
N ARG A 69 -0.88 12.53 2.93
CA ARG A 69 -1.41 11.54 3.89
C ARG A 69 -0.51 11.41 5.10
N LEU A 70 0.80 11.32 4.91
CA LEU A 70 1.78 11.26 5.99
C LEU A 70 1.76 12.52 6.84
N THR A 71 1.69 13.72 6.23
CA THR A 71 1.57 14.98 6.99
C THR A 71 0.32 15.00 7.88
N ARG A 72 -0.85 14.58 7.36
CA ARG A 72 -2.05 14.48 8.19
C ARG A 72 -1.93 13.43 9.28
N HIS A 73 -1.29 12.30 8.97
CA HIS A 73 -1.05 11.27 9.98
C HIS A 73 -0.16 11.79 11.10
N THR A 74 0.90 12.54 10.80
CA THR A 74 1.77 13.15 11.81
C THR A 74 1.02 14.17 12.66
N GLU A 75 0.21 15.03 12.03
CA GLU A 75 -0.63 16.00 12.75
C GLU A 75 -1.60 15.31 13.72
N LEU A 76 -2.30 14.27 13.26
CA LEU A 76 -3.21 13.49 14.10
C LEU A 76 -2.48 12.77 15.24
N THR A 77 -1.31 12.19 14.98
CA THR A 77 -0.53 11.53 16.04
C THR A 77 -0.05 12.52 17.10
N ASP A 78 0.30 13.74 16.70
CA ASP A 78 0.72 14.79 17.64
C ASP A 78 -0.47 15.27 18.50
N GLU A 79 -1.63 15.47 17.88
CA GLU A 79 -2.87 15.82 18.61
C GLU A 79 -3.25 14.73 19.62
N ILE A 80 -3.24 13.46 19.19
CA ILE A 80 -3.50 12.31 20.07
C ILE A 80 -2.49 12.25 21.23
N ALA A 81 -1.21 12.48 20.95
CA ALA A 81 -0.17 12.48 21.98
C ALA A 81 -0.30 13.64 22.98
N HIS A 82 -0.88 14.77 22.58
CA HIS A 82 -1.15 15.89 23.48
C HIS A 82 -2.36 15.62 24.40
N LEU A 83 -3.38 14.93 23.89
CA LEU A 83 -4.60 14.63 24.65
C LEU A 83 -4.41 13.46 25.63
N LEU A 84 -3.51 12.53 25.34
CA LEU A 84 -3.24 11.36 26.18
C LEU A 84 -1.99 11.60 27.04
N PRO A 85 -2.01 11.29 28.35
CA PRO A 85 -0.77 11.27 29.12
C PRO A 85 0.22 10.27 28.49
N PRO A 86 1.54 10.55 28.55
CA PRO A 86 2.54 9.67 27.94
C PRO A 86 2.33 8.25 28.46
N PRO A 87 2.42 7.22 27.59
CA PRO A 87 2.22 5.85 28.02
C PRO A 87 3.16 5.56 29.19
N PRO A 88 2.69 4.87 30.25
CA PRO A 88 3.56 4.54 31.37
C PRO A 88 4.78 3.82 30.81
N THR A 89 5.98 4.32 31.14
CA THR A 89 7.28 3.83 30.63
C THR A 89 7.58 2.38 31.03
N THR A 90 6.66 1.73 31.74
CA THR A 90 6.69 0.32 32.14
C THR A 90 5.57 -0.44 31.43
N VAL A 91 5.71 -0.68 30.13
CA VAL A 91 5.07 -1.85 29.52
C VAL A 91 6.00 -3.03 29.73
N SER A 92 5.89 -3.67 30.89
CA SER A 92 6.52 -4.95 31.16
C SER A 92 5.97 -5.97 30.16
N ARG A 93 6.80 -6.41 29.21
CA ARG A 93 6.49 -7.45 28.21
C ARG A 93 6.05 -8.79 28.82
N THR A 94 6.10 -8.92 30.15
CA THR A 94 5.61 -10.06 30.94
C THR A 94 4.10 -10.04 31.19
N ALA A 95 3.38 -8.95 30.96
CA ALA A 95 1.93 -8.88 31.21
C ALA A 95 1.06 -9.64 30.18
N TRP A 96 1.63 -10.06 29.05
CA TRP A 96 0.94 -10.89 28.04
C TRP A 96 1.31 -12.38 28.16
N ALA A 97 1.97 -12.79 29.24
CA ALA A 97 2.08 -14.20 29.59
C ALA A 97 0.74 -14.69 30.18
N LYS A 98 -0.23 -15.01 29.32
CA LYS A 98 -1.19 -16.04 29.71
C LYS A 98 -0.47 -17.38 29.52
N PRO A 99 -0.10 -18.12 30.57
CA PRO A 99 0.11 -19.54 30.37
C PRO A 99 -1.28 -20.09 30.06
N TRP A 100 -1.51 -20.56 28.84
CA TRP A 100 -2.59 -21.50 28.62
C TRP A 100 -2.23 -22.78 29.38
N THR A 101 -2.48 -22.81 30.68
CA THR A 101 -2.53 -24.06 31.44
C THR A 101 -3.86 -24.70 31.10
N CYS A 102 -3.85 -25.48 30.01
CA CYS A 102 -4.80 -26.55 29.82
C CYS A 102 -4.56 -27.58 30.94
N SER A 103 -5.19 -27.36 32.09
CA SER A 103 -5.31 -28.39 33.12
C SER A 103 -6.24 -29.47 32.57
N ARG A 104 -5.64 -30.62 32.27
CA ARG A 104 -6.14 -31.80 31.52
C ARG A 104 -7.40 -32.49 32.08
N THR A 105 -8.27 -31.85 32.87
CA THR A 105 -9.39 -32.55 33.51
C THR A 105 -10.74 -31.84 33.43
N ALA A 106 -10.92 -30.83 32.59
CA ALA A 106 -12.25 -30.26 32.37
C ALA A 106 -12.51 -29.96 30.90
N ILE A 107 -13.66 -30.45 30.45
CA ILE A 107 -14.37 -30.14 29.20
C ILE A 107 -13.98 -31.02 28.00
N ALA A 108 -14.47 -32.26 28.02
CA ALA A 108 -15.12 -32.78 26.82
C ALA A 108 -16.30 -31.84 26.47
N ASN A 109 -16.37 -31.40 25.21
CA ASN A 109 -17.44 -30.60 24.58
C ASN A 109 -17.37 -29.06 24.71
N CYS A 110 -16.27 -28.41 24.29
CA CYS A 110 -16.27 -26.95 24.02
C CYS A 110 -15.97 -26.57 22.56
N TRP A 111 -16.35 -27.41 21.62
CA TRP A 111 -16.54 -27.02 20.22
C TRP A 111 -17.89 -27.56 19.72
N ARG A 112 -18.96 -26.96 20.25
CA ARG A 112 -20.26 -26.75 19.59
C ARG A 112 -20.89 -25.51 20.18
#